data_AF-A0A368LEZ7-F1
#
_entry.id   AF-A0A368LEZ7-F1
#
_cell.length_a   1.000
_cell.length_b   1.000
_cell.length_c   1.000
_cell.angle_alpha   90.00
_cell.angle_beta   90.00
_cell.angle_gamma   90.00
#
_symmetry.space_group_name_H-M   'P 1'
#
loop_
_entity.id
_entity.type
_entity.pdbx_description
1 polymer ?
#
loop_
_entity_poly.entity_id
_entity_poly.type
_entity_poly.pdbx_seq_one_letter_code
_entity_poly.pdbx_strand_id
1 'polypeptide(L)'
;MGIWQILLILLVILLIFGAARLPALAKSMGQSARAFKGEMKQMKDENAAEDDSAAPATTVQPTVPEKDGGYTLNGEPVAKPNDSSQQ
;
A
#
# COMPACT_ATOMS: atom_id res chain seq x y z
N MET A 1 9.67 32.65 17.15
CA MET A 1 8.57 33.01 16.24
C MET A 1 8.61 32.11 15.00
N GLY A 2 8.33 30.80 15.09
CA GLY A 2 8.59 29.88 13.97
C GLY A 2 7.54 28.78 13.74
N ILE A 3 6.99 28.22 14.82
CA ILE A 3 6.06 27.08 14.70
C ILE A 3 4.60 27.54 14.64
N TRP A 4 4.28 28.66 15.32
CA TRP A 4 2.91 29.16 15.42
C TRP A 4 2.34 29.66 14.08
N GLN A 5 3.17 30.30 13.27
CA GLN A 5 2.82 30.75 11.92
C GLN A 5 2.53 29.58 10.98
N ILE A 6 3.35 28.52 11.05
CA ILE A 6 3.18 27.33 10.22
C ILE A 6 1.87 26.62 10.56
N LEU A 7 1.53 26.50 11.84
CA LEU A 7 0.25 25.92 12.27
C LEU A 7 -0.96 26.73 11.76
N LEU A 8 -0.89 28.07 11.79
CA LEU A 8 -1.96 28.92 11.25
C LEU A 8 -2.14 28.74 9.74
N ILE A 9 -1.04 28.69 8.98
CA ILE A 9 -1.10 28.46 7.52
C ILE A 9 -1.66 27.06 7.24
N LEU A 10 -1.20 26.05 7.98
CA LEU A 10 -1.69 24.68 7.85
C LEU A 10 -3.19 24.59 8.14
N LEU A 11 -3.69 25.32 9.14
CA LEU A 11 -5.10 25.37 9.48
C LEU A 11 -5.96 25.94 8.34
N VAL A 12 -5.51 27.01 7.68
CA VAL A 12 -6.19 27.61 6.53
C VAL A 12 -6.22 26.63 5.34
N ILE A 13 -5.09 25.97 5.05
CA ILE A 13 -5.02 24.94 4.01
C ILE A 13 -5.97 23.78 4.35
N LEU A 14 -6.03 23.35 5.61
CA LEU A 14 -6.90 22.27 6.05
C LEU A 14 -8.39 22.64 5.97
N LEU A 15 -8.75 23.92 6.08
CA LEU A 15 -10.12 24.41 5.86
C LEU A 15 -10.51 24.36 4.38
N ILE A 16 -9.58 24.68 3.47
CA ILE A 16 -9.83 24.67 2.02
C ILE A 16 -9.81 23.24 1.45
N PHE A 17 -8.81 22.45 1.83
CA PHE A 17 -8.59 21.09 1.34
C PHE A 17 -9.33 20.03 2.17
N GLY A 18 -9.64 20.31 3.44
CA GLY A 18 -10.28 19.38 4.36
C GLY A 18 -9.29 18.49 5.14
N ALA A 19 -9.71 18.05 6.33
CA ALA A 19 -8.89 17.23 7.23
C ALA A 19 -8.49 15.86 6.67
N ALA A 20 -9.24 15.32 5.70
CA ALA A 20 -8.95 14.02 5.08
C ALA A 20 -7.98 14.10 3.89
N ARG A 21 -7.84 15.26 3.22
CA ARG A 21 -7.06 15.37 1.97
C ARG A 21 -5.56 15.52 2.22
N LEU A 22 -5.15 16.34 3.18
CA LEU A 22 -3.72 16.46 3.56
C LEU A 22 -3.08 15.12 3.98
N PRO A 23 -3.67 14.33 4.90
CA PRO A 23 -3.08 13.05 5.28
C PRO A 23 -3.10 12.03 4.15
N ALA A 24 -4.12 12.03 3.29
CA ALA A 24 -4.18 11.14 2.13
C ALA A 24 -3.06 11.43 1.12
N LEU A 25 -2.84 12.70 0.80
CA LEU A 25 -1.76 13.14 -0.10
C LEU A 25 -0.37 12.90 0.50
N ALA A 26 -0.21 13.18 1.80
CA ALA A 26 1.04 12.89 2.51
C ALA A 26 1.34 11.38 2.54
N LYS A 27 0.31 10.53 2.70
CA LYS A 27 0.49 9.07 2.74
C LYS A 27 0.92 8.50 1.39
N SER A 28 0.33 8.97 0.27
CA SER A 28 0.74 8.53 -1.07
C SER A 28 2.13 9.07 -1.47
N MET A 29 2.39 10.37 -1.25
CA MET A 29 3.72 10.94 -1.49
C MET A 29 4.80 10.31 -0.58
N GLY A 30 4.45 9.99 0.66
CA GLY A 30 5.35 9.35 1.62
C GLY A 30 5.75 7.93 1.22
N GLN A 31 4.84 7.16 0.59
CA GLN A 31 5.16 5.83 0.07
C GLN A 31 6.17 5.91 -1.09
N SER A 32 5.96 6.81 -2.06
CA SER A 32 6.91 7.04 -3.16
C SER A 32 8.25 7.58 -2.66
N ALA A 33 8.24 8.53 -1.72
CA ALA A 33 9.45 9.09 -1.13
C ALA A 33 10.23 8.04 -0.31
N ARG A 34 9.57 7.08 0.33
CA ARG A 34 10.23 5.99 1.07
C ARG A 34 10.91 5.00 0.14
N ALA A 35 10.26 4.64 -0.98
CA ALA A 35 10.89 3.83 -2.01
C ALA A 35 12.14 4.52 -2.56
N PHE A 36 12.01 5.80 -2.93
CA PHE A 36 13.11 6.64 -3.41
C PHE A 36 14.26 6.80 -2.41
N LYS A 37 13.94 6.99 -1.13
CA LYS A 37 14.95 7.07 -0.08
C LYS A 37 15.67 5.73 0.13
N GLY A 38 14.96 4.61 -0.01
CA GLY A 38 15.50 3.26 0.13
C GLY A 38 16.50 2.94 -0.98
N GLU A 39 16.11 3.13 -2.24
CA GLU A 39 17.00 2.95 -3.40
C GLU A 39 18.20 3.91 -3.36
N MET A 40 17.99 5.18 -3.00
CA MET A 40 19.07 6.16 -2.92
C MET A 40 20.02 5.90 -1.74
N LYS A 41 19.50 5.33 -0.64
CA LYS A 41 20.35 4.89 0.48
C LYS A 41 21.17 3.67 0.07
N GLN A 42 20.60 2.74 -0.68
CA GLN A 42 21.31 1.58 -1.19
C GLN A 42 22.42 1.98 -2.19
N MET A 43 22.19 2.94 -3.10
CA MET A 43 23.26 3.45 -3.97
C MET A 43 24.39 4.14 -3.20
N LYS A 44 24.08 4.76 -2.06
CA LYS A 44 25.07 5.42 -1.20
C LYS A 44 25.81 4.42 -0.31
N ASP A 45 25.12 3.38 0.15
CA ASP A 45 25.66 2.30 0.98
C ASP A 45 26.45 1.27 0.12
N GLU A 46 26.09 1.05 -1.16
CA GLU A 46 26.89 0.27 -2.13
C GLU A 46 28.23 0.92 -2.47
N ASN A 47 28.39 2.22 -2.19
CA ASN A 47 29.69 2.89 -2.22
C ASN A 47 30.47 2.76 -0.89
N ALA A 48 29.85 2.24 0.18
CA ALA A 48 30.38 2.27 1.54
C ALA A 48 30.47 0.89 2.26
N ALA A 49 29.72 -0.15 1.87
CA ALA A 49 29.75 -1.43 2.59
C ALA A 49 29.23 -2.62 1.75
N GLU A 50 30.11 -3.58 1.48
CA GLU A 50 29.80 -4.99 1.26
C GLU A 50 29.32 -5.70 2.55
N ASP A 51 28.70 -4.99 3.51
CA ASP A 51 28.36 -5.55 4.83
C ASP A 51 27.02 -5.02 5.35
N ASP A 52 26.28 -5.92 6.00
CA ASP A 52 25.02 -5.74 6.71
C ASP A 52 23.69 -5.73 5.90
N SER A 53 23.26 -6.95 5.58
CA SER A 53 21.88 -7.33 5.28
C SER A 53 20.94 -7.13 6.48
N ALA A 54 20.05 -6.13 6.41
CA ALA A 54 18.87 -6.08 7.29
C ALA A 54 17.65 -5.44 6.62
N ALA A 55 16.78 -6.28 6.06
CA ALA A 55 15.43 -5.91 5.64
C ALA A 55 14.46 -5.94 6.82
N PRO A 56 13.75 -4.85 7.16
CA PRO A 56 12.55 -4.98 7.99
C PRO A 56 11.35 -5.21 7.07
N ALA A 57 10.91 -6.46 7.02
CA ALA A 57 9.55 -6.79 6.63
C ALA A 57 8.57 -6.16 7.65
N THR A 58 7.57 -5.42 7.18
CA THR A 58 6.39 -5.08 7.98
C THR A 58 5.16 -5.09 7.08
N THR A 59 4.52 -6.27 7.09
CA THR A 59 3.08 -6.52 7.20
C THR A 59 2.12 -5.39 6.84
N VAL A 60 1.39 -5.58 5.74
CA VAL A 60 -0.08 -5.53 5.74
C VAL A 60 -0.58 -6.48 4.63
N GLN A 61 -0.91 -7.71 5.02
CA GLN A 61 -1.84 -8.54 4.26
C GLN A 61 -3.23 -7.92 4.43
N PRO A 62 -3.94 -7.50 3.39
CA PRO A 62 -5.38 -7.40 3.46
C PRO A 62 -5.89 -8.85 3.43
N THR A 63 -6.34 -9.32 4.58
CA THR A 63 -7.21 -10.50 4.67
C THR A 63 -8.41 -10.24 3.78
N VAL A 64 -8.53 -10.99 2.68
CA VAL A 64 -9.74 -11.05 1.87
C VAL A 64 -10.84 -11.62 2.78
N PRO A 65 -11.93 -10.89 3.07
CA PRO A 65 -13.07 -11.51 3.73
C PRO A 65 -13.73 -12.45 2.72
N GLU A 66 -13.45 -13.73 2.87
CA GLU A 66 -14.24 -14.82 2.31
C GLU A 66 -15.69 -14.67 2.81
N LYS A 67 -16.52 -14.06 1.97
CA LYS A 67 -17.98 -14.12 2.05
C LYS A 67 -18.52 -14.47 0.67
N ASP A 68 -18.77 -15.76 0.51
CA ASP A 68 -19.99 -16.35 -0.06
C ASP A 68 -20.87 -15.36 -0.84
N GLY A 69 -20.86 -15.48 -2.17
CA GLY A 69 -21.61 -14.62 -3.07
C GLY A 69 -21.33 -14.93 -4.53
N GLY A 70 -21.87 -16.05 -5.02
CA GLY A 70 -21.73 -16.47 -6.41
C GLY A 70 -22.36 -15.48 -7.39
N TYR A 71 -21.58 -15.09 -8.41
CA TYR A 71 -22.07 -14.61 -9.71
C TYR A 71 -21.04 -14.99 -10.79
N THR A 72 -21.38 -15.94 -11.66
CA THR A 72 -20.67 -16.17 -12.92
C THR A 72 -21.39 -15.41 -14.02
N LEU A 73 -20.65 -14.55 -14.76
CA LEU A 73 -21.18 -13.77 -15.87
C LEU A 73 -20.14 -13.70 -16.99
N ASN A 74 -20.05 -14.77 -17.79
CA ASN A 74 -19.23 -15.00 -19.02
C ASN A 74 -17.85 -15.65 -18.78
N GLY A 75 -17.52 -16.88 -19.20
CA GLY A 75 -18.19 -17.91 -19.98
C GLY A 75 -17.17 -19.04 -20.26
N GLU A 76 -17.57 -20.29 -19.94
CA GLU A 76 -16.96 -21.58 -20.31
C GLU A 76 -15.73 -22.11 -19.51
N PRO A 77 -15.50 -23.44 -19.45
CA PRO A 77 -16.41 -24.48 -18.97
C PRO A 77 -15.66 -25.49 -18.05
N VAL A 78 -16.09 -25.71 -16.80
CA VAL A 78 -15.68 -26.95 -16.08
C VAL A 78 -16.69 -28.04 -16.40
N ALA A 79 -16.50 -28.62 -17.58
CA ALA A 79 -17.14 -29.86 -17.99
C ALA A 79 -16.77 -30.98 -17.00
N LYS A 80 -17.81 -31.62 -16.46
CA LYS A 80 -17.77 -32.88 -15.71
C LYS A 80 -17.30 -33.97 -16.68
N PRO A 81 -16.44 -34.91 -16.26
CA PRO A 81 -16.98 -36.27 -16.16
C PRO A 81 -16.23 -37.13 -15.15
N ASN A 82 -16.85 -37.58 -14.05
CA ASN A 82 -16.57 -38.96 -13.64
C ASN A 82 -17.60 -39.54 -12.67
N ASP A 83 -18.01 -40.74 -13.04
CA ASP A 83 -18.31 -41.89 -12.20
C ASP A 83 -19.39 -41.75 -11.12
N SER A 84 -20.62 -42.05 -11.50
CA SER A 84 -21.57 -42.75 -10.63
C SER A 84 -22.47 -43.61 -11.51
N SER A 85 -21.84 -44.56 -12.20
CA SER A 85 -22.52 -45.79 -12.56
C SER A 85 -22.68 -46.62 -11.28
N GLN A 86 -23.79 -47.34 -11.17
CA GLN A 86 -24.05 -48.39 -10.18
C GLN A 86 -24.43 -47.87 -8.77
N GLN A 87 -25.72 -47.56 -8.56
CA GLN A 87 -26.69 -48.49 -7.94
C GLN A 87 -28.11 -47.99 -8.13
#